data_AF-A0A3A8YVQ1-F1
#
_entry.id   AF-A0A3A8YVQ1-F1
#
_cell.length_a   1.000
_cell.length_b   1.000
_cell.length_c   1.000
_cell.angle_alpha   90.00
_cell.angle_beta   90.00
_cell.angle_gamma   90.00
#
_symmetry.space_group_name_H-M   'P 1'
#
loop_
_entity.id
_entity.type
_entity.pdbx_description
1 polymer ?
#
loop_
_entity_poly.entity_id
_entity_poly.type
_entity_poly.pdbx_seq_one_letter_code
_entity_poly.pdbx_strand_id
1 'polypeptide(L)'
;MSVQVSEDVRKIQELLAKEDHQAIYSQYAPVLQEMLFVQSQEEWLDFIRQEGALEEEPLKLYLSAWRGESLLLGCYEGEATRKVLDYLKGRIPDDLLERLNGLAPVVIDIDELNGRLEKQIAPYREILDPIGFILHIEFEDIYCDGAYFLSVGVR
;
A
#
# COMPACT_ATOMS: atom_id res chain seq x y z
N MET A 1 5.62 2.19 10.71
CA MET A 1 5.09 3.50 10.29
C MET A 1 6.08 4.58 10.66
N SER A 2 6.48 5.42 9.69
CA SER A 2 7.44 6.50 9.93
C SER A 2 6.84 7.73 10.62
N VAL A 3 7.74 8.64 11.00
CA VAL A 3 7.39 10.00 11.45
C VAL A 3 6.65 10.78 10.37
N GLN A 4 7.04 10.62 9.09
CA GLN A 4 6.47 11.38 7.98
C GLN A 4 4.99 11.02 7.75
N VAL A 5 4.66 9.73 7.76
CA VAL A 5 3.26 9.27 7.64
C VAL A 5 2.42 9.80 8.81
N SER A 6 2.97 9.79 10.02
CA SER A 6 2.29 10.30 11.21
C SER A 6 2.02 11.81 11.11
N GLU A 7 2.96 12.57 10.56
CA GLU A 7 2.79 14.01 10.29
C GLU A 7 1.75 14.28 9.20
N ASP A 8 1.72 13.47 8.14
CA ASP A 8 0.72 13.57 7.07
C ASP A 8 -0.69 13.31 7.59
N VAL A 9 -0.88 12.25 8.39
CA VAL A 9 -2.17 11.94 9.03
C VAL A 9 -2.64 13.11 9.90
N ARG A 10 -1.76 13.61 10.78
CA ARG A 10 -2.09 14.76 11.64
C ARG A 10 -2.50 15.97 10.82
N LYS A 11 -1.78 16.27 9.74
CA LYS A 11 -2.06 17.42 8.88
C LYS A 11 -3.40 17.29 8.16
N ILE A 12 -3.74 16.09 7.67
CA ILE A 12 -5.05 15.83 7.06
C ILE A 12 -6.15 16.02 8.11
N GLN A 13 -5.99 15.49 9.32
CA GLN A 13 -6.94 15.67 10.42
C GLN A 13 -7.14 17.16 10.79
N GLU A 14 -6.05 17.94 10.84
CA GLU A 14 -6.11 19.39 11.09
C GLU A 14 -6.85 20.16 9.98
N LEU A 15 -6.70 19.75 8.72
CA LEU A 15 -7.39 20.36 7.58
C LEU A 15 -8.88 19.96 7.56
N LEU A 16 -9.20 18.70 7.87
CA LEU A 16 -10.58 18.23 8.02
C LEU A 16 -11.31 19.00 9.11
N ALA A 17 -10.68 19.21 10.28
CA ALA A 17 -11.26 19.98 11.37
C ALA A 17 -11.50 21.46 11.03
N LYS A 18 -10.83 21.98 10.00
CA LYS A 18 -11.01 23.34 9.47
C LYS A 18 -11.93 23.39 8.24
N GLU A 19 -12.47 22.25 7.83
CA GLU A 19 -13.27 22.07 6.60
C GLU A 19 -12.52 22.50 5.32
N ASP A 20 -11.19 22.52 5.36
CA ASP A 20 -10.34 22.93 4.22
C ASP A 20 -10.07 21.73 3.29
N HIS A 21 -11.15 21.16 2.75
CA HIS A 21 -11.11 19.97 1.89
C HIS A 21 -10.34 20.21 0.59
N GLN A 22 -10.31 21.46 0.11
CA GLN A 22 -9.56 21.82 -1.09
C GLN A 22 -8.04 21.74 -0.85
N ALA A 23 -7.56 22.18 0.32
CA ALA A 23 -6.15 22.05 0.66
C ALA A 23 -5.71 20.59 0.81
N ILE A 24 -6.60 19.71 1.31
CA ILE A 24 -6.34 18.27 1.39
C ILE A 24 -6.12 17.71 -0.02
N TYR A 25 -7.08 17.92 -0.92
CA TYR A 25 -6.98 17.40 -2.29
C TYR A 25 -5.76 17.94 -3.02
N SER A 26 -5.49 19.24 -2.91
CA SER A 26 -4.34 19.87 -3.57
C SER A 26 -2.99 19.25 -3.17
N GLN A 27 -2.89 18.68 -1.97
CA GLN A 27 -1.64 18.15 -1.42
C GLN A 27 -1.57 16.62 -1.47
N TYR A 28 -2.72 15.95 -1.35
CA TYR A 28 -2.83 14.50 -1.18
C TYR A 28 -3.66 13.83 -2.28
N ALA A 29 -3.96 14.52 -3.39
CA ALA A 29 -4.72 13.96 -4.51
C ALA A 29 -4.26 12.55 -4.90
N PRO A 30 -2.96 12.26 -5.12
CA PRO A 30 -2.55 10.91 -5.50
C PRO A 30 -2.97 9.82 -4.49
N VAL A 31 -2.94 10.14 -3.20
CA VAL A 31 -3.33 9.22 -2.12
C VAL A 31 -4.84 9.03 -2.12
N LEU A 32 -5.60 10.13 -2.23
CA LEU A 32 -7.06 10.08 -2.23
C LEU A 32 -7.62 9.37 -3.47
N GLN A 33 -7.02 9.62 -4.64
CA GLN A 33 -7.42 8.99 -5.89
C GLN A 33 -7.22 7.48 -5.82
N GLU A 34 -6.09 7.03 -5.27
CA GLU A 34 -5.80 5.62 -5.12
C GLU A 34 -6.69 4.96 -4.04
N MET A 35 -6.86 5.62 -2.90
CA MET A 35 -7.62 5.08 -1.75
C MET A 35 -9.13 5.04 -1.99
N LEU A 36 -9.68 6.08 -2.59
CA LEU A 36 -11.14 6.28 -2.71
C LEU A 36 -11.65 6.08 -4.14
N PHE A 37 -10.75 5.82 -5.08
CA PHE A 37 -11.07 5.72 -6.51
C PHE A 37 -11.73 6.97 -7.12
N VAL A 38 -11.55 8.12 -6.47
CA VAL A 38 -11.96 9.42 -7.00
C VAL A 38 -11.00 9.88 -8.08
N GLN A 39 -11.47 10.56 -9.11
CA GLN A 39 -10.66 11.02 -10.25
C GLN A 39 -10.50 12.54 -10.30
N SER A 40 -11.30 13.26 -9.51
CA SER A 40 -11.41 14.71 -9.57
C SER A 40 -11.58 15.34 -8.19
N GLN A 41 -11.33 16.65 -8.12
CA GLN A 41 -11.55 17.41 -6.89
C GLN A 41 -13.04 17.44 -6.53
N GLU A 42 -13.91 17.48 -7.54
CA GLU A 42 -15.34 17.42 -7.40
C GLU A 42 -15.80 16.12 -6.73
N GLU A 43 -15.32 14.97 -7.21
CA GLU A 43 -15.63 13.65 -6.61
C GLU A 43 -15.13 13.56 -5.16
N TRP A 44 -13.93 14.06 -4.87
CA TRP A 44 -13.44 14.15 -3.50
C TRP A 44 -14.35 15.01 -2.61
N LEU A 45 -14.75 16.19 -3.08
CA LEU A 45 -15.61 17.09 -2.31
C LEU A 45 -16.99 16.48 -2.06
N ASP A 46 -17.54 15.76 -3.03
CA ASP A 46 -18.80 15.07 -2.90
C ASP A 46 -18.69 13.91 -1.89
N PHE A 47 -17.61 13.12 -1.95
CA PHE A 47 -17.32 12.06 -0.98
C PHE A 47 -17.23 12.62 0.45
N ILE A 48 -16.34 13.59 0.69
CA ILE A 48 -16.05 14.04 2.06
C ILE A 48 -17.23 14.79 2.69
N ARG A 49 -18.11 15.39 1.88
CA ARG A 49 -19.36 15.99 2.36
C ARG A 49 -20.40 14.95 2.79
N GLN A 50 -20.36 13.74 2.21
CA GLN A 50 -21.28 12.66 2.54
C GLN A 50 -20.76 11.87 3.75
N GLU A 51 -19.49 11.47 3.72
CA GLU A 51 -18.89 10.62 4.77
C GLU A 51 -18.41 11.43 5.99
N GLY A 52 -17.97 12.67 5.79
CA GLY A 52 -17.55 13.57 6.87
C GLY A 52 -16.19 13.26 7.50
N ALA A 53 -15.59 12.11 7.22
CA ALA A 53 -14.28 11.71 7.76
C ALA A 53 -13.55 10.72 6.84
N LEU A 54 -12.28 10.47 7.17
CA LEU A 54 -11.46 9.39 6.62
C LEU A 54 -11.07 8.44 7.73
N GLU A 55 -11.19 7.14 7.48
CA GLU A 55 -10.72 6.10 8.38
C GLU A 55 -9.19 6.17 8.50
N GLU A 56 -8.69 6.19 9.73
CA GLU A 56 -7.28 6.46 10.00
C GLU A 56 -6.36 5.32 9.56
N GLU A 57 -6.80 4.06 9.72
CA GLU A 57 -6.01 2.88 9.35
C GLU A 57 -5.79 2.77 7.83
N PRO A 58 -6.82 2.82 6.97
CA PRO A 58 -6.63 2.94 5.52
C PRO A 58 -5.75 4.12 5.15
N LEU A 59 -6.01 5.31 5.71
CA LEU A 59 -5.24 6.50 5.38
C LEU A 59 -3.73 6.31 5.64
N LYS A 60 -3.36 5.68 6.76
CA LYS A 60 -1.96 5.35 7.07
C LYS A 60 -1.34 4.40 6.04
N LEU A 61 -2.10 3.41 5.59
CA LEU A 61 -1.64 2.42 4.61
C LEU A 61 -1.31 3.09 3.27
N TYR A 62 -2.25 3.86 2.71
CA TYR A 62 -2.04 4.55 1.44
C TYR A 62 -0.97 5.64 1.52
N LEU A 63 -0.88 6.36 2.64
CA LEU A 63 0.23 7.30 2.87
C LEU A 63 1.58 6.57 2.93
N SER A 64 1.65 5.42 3.59
CA SER A 64 2.87 4.61 3.66
C SER A 64 3.30 4.14 2.27
N ALA A 65 2.36 3.70 1.43
CA ALA A 65 2.64 3.34 0.04
C ALA A 65 3.13 4.53 -0.78
N TRP A 66 2.47 5.69 -0.65
CA TRP A 66 2.84 6.92 -1.34
C TRP A 66 4.23 7.44 -0.95
N ARG A 67 4.64 7.24 0.32
CA ARG A 67 5.98 7.55 0.80
C ARG A 67 7.03 6.48 0.45
N GLY A 68 6.62 5.37 -0.19
CA GLY A 68 7.49 4.27 -0.57
C GLY A 68 7.93 3.37 0.59
N GLU A 69 7.25 3.46 1.74
CA GLU A 69 7.47 2.59 2.91
C GLU A 69 6.88 1.19 2.67
N SER A 70 5.77 1.11 1.94
CA SER A 70 5.16 -0.12 1.48
C SER A 70 4.94 -0.10 -0.04
N LEU A 71 4.68 -1.26 -0.60
CA LEU A 71 4.21 -1.45 -1.97
C LEU A 71 2.72 -1.72 -1.96
N LEU A 72 1.96 -0.89 -2.67
CA LEU A 72 0.54 -1.10 -2.93
C LEU A 72 0.34 -2.07 -4.09
N LEU A 73 -0.53 -3.06 -3.89
CA LEU A 73 -0.90 -4.08 -4.87
C LEU A 73 -2.42 -4.30 -4.83
N GLY A 74 -3.11 -4.13 -5.95
CA GLY A 74 -4.55 -4.41 -6.02
C GLY A 74 -4.86 -5.89 -5.83
N CYS A 75 -6.06 -6.22 -5.32
CA CYS A 75 -6.52 -7.61 -5.17
C CYS A 75 -6.74 -8.34 -6.52
N TYR A 76 -6.78 -7.60 -7.62
CA TYR A 76 -6.85 -8.08 -9.01
C TYR A 76 -5.68 -7.55 -9.88
N GLU A 77 -4.52 -7.27 -9.28
CA GLU A 77 -3.35 -6.69 -9.98
C GLU A 77 -2.89 -7.54 -11.18
N GLY A 78 -3.12 -8.86 -11.16
CA GLY A 78 -2.55 -9.78 -12.13
C GLY A 78 -1.06 -9.98 -11.88
N GLU A 79 -0.25 -10.06 -12.94
CA GLU A 79 1.20 -10.30 -12.85
C GLU A 79 1.90 -9.12 -12.14
N ALA A 80 2.43 -9.37 -10.95
CA ALA A 80 3.00 -8.38 -10.04
C ALA A 80 4.48 -8.65 -9.68
N THR A 81 5.10 -9.71 -10.23
CA THR A 81 6.46 -10.13 -9.86
C THR A 81 7.44 -8.99 -10.00
N ARG A 82 7.39 -8.27 -11.13
CA ARG A 82 8.33 -7.18 -11.37
C ARG A 82 8.16 -6.04 -10.35
N LYS A 83 6.91 -5.69 -10.03
CA LYS A 83 6.56 -4.65 -9.05
C LYS A 83 7.06 -5.02 -7.65
N VAL A 84 6.92 -6.29 -7.26
CA VAL A 84 7.46 -6.82 -5.99
C VAL A 84 8.99 -6.77 -5.98
N LEU A 85 9.66 -7.28 -7.01
CA LEU A 85 11.13 -7.31 -7.07
C LEU A 85 11.74 -5.90 -7.13
N ASP A 86 11.14 -4.98 -7.89
CA ASP A 86 11.59 -3.59 -7.96
C ASP A 86 11.41 -2.86 -6.63
N TYR A 87 10.35 -3.18 -5.87
CA TYR A 87 10.21 -2.65 -4.51
C TYR A 87 11.29 -3.19 -3.57
N LEU A 88 11.63 -4.47 -3.63
CA LEU A 88 12.65 -5.07 -2.77
C LEU A 88 14.07 -4.62 -3.13
N LYS A 89 14.30 -4.20 -4.37
CA LYS A 89 15.60 -3.71 -4.85
C LYS A 89 16.11 -2.55 -3.99
N GLY A 90 17.33 -2.67 -3.48
CA GLY A 90 17.95 -1.70 -2.58
C GLY A 90 17.45 -1.73 -1.14
N ARG A 91 16.46 -2.58 -0.81
CA ARG A 91 15.98 -2.85 0.55
C ARG A 91 16.49 -4.16 1.12
N ILE A 92 16.89 -5.09 0.25
CA ILE A 92 17.54 -6.36 0.60
C ILE A 92 18.85 -6.50 -0.21
N PRO A 93 19.80 -7.37 0.23
CA PRO A 93 21.00 -7.70 -0.54
C PRO A 93 20.69 -8.25 -1.94
N ASP A 94 21.51 -7.87 -2.92
CA ASP A 94 21.32 -8.25 -4.33
C ASP A 94 21.34 -9.77 -4.55
N ASP A 95 22.14 -10.52 -3.78
CA ASP A 95 22.19 -11.98 -3.88
C ASP A 95 20.88 -12.64 -3.43
N LEU A 96 20.17 -12.03 -2.48
CA LEU A 96 18.83 -12.48 -2.09
C LEU A 96 17.82 -12.11 -3.18
N LEU A 97 17.91 -10.91 -3.73
CA LEU A 97 17.02 -10.47 -4.81
C LEU A 97 17.10 -11.40 -6.03
N GLU A 98 18.30 -11.82 -6.43
CA GLU A 98 18.49 -12.78 -7.52
C GLU A 98 17.88 -14.16 -7.20
N ARG A 99 17.95 -14.62 -5.95
CA ARG A 99 17.28 -15.85 -5.52
C ARG A 99 15.75 -15.73 -5.60
N LEU A 100 15.20 -14.58 -5.24
CA LEU A 100 13.77 -14.31 -5.33
C LEU A 100 13.28 -14.25 -6.78
N ASN A 101 14.09 -13.71 -7.69
CA ASN A 101 13.79 -13.63 -9.12
C ASN A 101 13.65 -15.03 -9.78
N GLY A 102 14.20 -16.08 -9.17
CA GLY A 102 14.04 -17.47 -9.61
C GLY A 102 12.77 -18.17 -9.13
N LEU A 103 11.94 -17.52 -8.30
CA LEU A 103 10.71 -18.10 -7.76
C LEU A 103 9.56 -18.07 -8.78
N ALA A 104 8.47 -18.75 -8.44
CA ALA A 104 7.24 -18.69 -9.22
C ALA A 104 6.73 -17.23 -9.31
N PRO A 105 6.11 -16.84 -10.45
CA PRO A 105 5.54 -15.51 -10.60
C PRO A 105 4.48 -15.20 -9.53
N VAL A 106 4.44 -13.95 -9.09
CA VAL A 106 3.36 -13.40 -8.25
C VAL A 106 2.25 -12.92 -9.18
N VAL A 107 1.12 -13.60 -9.20
CA VAL A 107 -0.07 -13.25 -10.00
C VAL A 107 -1.27 -13.08 -9.08
N ILE A 108 -1.65 -11.85 -8.79
CA ILE A 108 -2.68 -11.54 -7.79
C ILE A 108 -4.06 -11.55 -8.41
N ASP A 109 -4.87 -12.49 -7.93
CA ASP A 109 -6.30 -12.61 -8.24
C ASP A 109 -6.98 -13.25 -7.02
N ILE A 110 -7.69 -12.45 -6.23
CA ILE A 110 -8.23 -12.90 -4.94
C ILE A 110 -9.28 -14.02 -5.08
N ASP A 111 -9.91 -14.14 -6.25
CA ASP A 111 -10.95 -15.15 -6.54
C ASP A 111 -10.34 -16.51 -6.95
N GLU A 112 -9.06 -16.53 -7.31
CA GLU A 112 -8.34 -17.76 -7.63
C GLU A 112 -7.85 -18.49 -6.39
N LEU A 113 -7.86 -19.83 -6.42
CA LEU A 113 -7.58 -20.71 -5.26
C LEU A 113 -6.23 -20.39 -4.57
N ASN A 114 -5.25 -19.88 -5.32
CA ASN A 114 -3.94 -19.47 -4.83
C ASN A 114 -3.53 -18.03 -5.23
N GLY A 115 -4.47 -17.21 -5.70
CA GLY A 115 -4.14 -15.86 -6.20
C GLY A 115 -4.00 -14.80 -5.10
N ARG A 116 -4.18 -15.15 -3.82
CA ARG A 116 -3.89 -14.25 -2.69
C ARG A 116 -2.39 -14.00 -2.50
N LEU A 117 -2.01 -12.77 -2.18
CA LEU A 117 -0.61 -12.36 -2.06
C LEU A 117 0.13 -13.13 -0.96
N GLU A 118 -0.49 -13.39 0.18
CA GLU A 118 0.17 -14.03 1.34
C GLU A 118 0.65 -15.44 1.02
N LYS A 119 -0.10 -16.18 0.19
CA LYS A 119 0.29 -17.51 -0.26
C LYS A 119 1.47 -17.45 -1.22
N GLN A 120 1.48 -16.48 -2.12
CA GLN A 120 2.50 -16.36 -3.17
C GLN A 120 3.81 -15.75 -2.65
N ILE A 121 3.77 -14.99 -1.56
CA ILE A 121 4.94 -14.44 -0.87
C ILE A 121 5.54 -15.45 0.14
N ALA A 122 4.87 -16.55 0.47
CA ALA A 122 5.41 -17.55 1.40
C ALA A 122 6.81 -18.08 0.99
N PRO A 123 7.09 -18.43 -0.29
CA PRO A 123 8.43 -18.83 -0.72
C PRO A 123 9.48 -17.72 -0.59
N TYR A 124 9.07 -16.44 -0.67
CA TYR A 124 9.97 -15.31 -0.46
C TYR A 124 10.40 -15.24 1.00
N ARG A 125 9.45 -15.42 1.94
CA ARG A 125 9.73 -15.46 3.37
C ARG A 125 10.65 -16.61 3.76
N GLU A 126 10.51 -17.78 3.15
CA GLU A 126 11.42 -18.92 3.39
C GLU A 126 12.90 -18.60 3.10
N ILE A 127 13.16 -17.69 2.15
CA ILE A 127 14.51 -17.23 1.80
C ILE A 127 14.97 -16.08 2.71
N LEU A 128 14.07 -15.15 3.01
CA LEU A 128 14.39 -13.88 3.69
C LEU A 128 14.44 -14.01 5.23
N ASP A 129 13.49 -14.73 5.83
CA ASP A 129 13.35 -14.84 7.29
C ASP A 129 14.61 -15.38 7.98
N PRO A 130 15.30 -16.43 7.47
CA PRO A 130 16.52 -16.95 8.09
C PRO A 130 17.68 -15.95 8.12
N ILE A 131 17.63 -14.92 7.27
CA ILE A 131 18.67 -13.90 7.10
C ILE A 131 18.24 -12.58 7.77
N GLY A 132 17.09 -12.58 8.46
CA GLY A 132 16.63 -11.47 9.29
C GLY A 132 15.78 -10.44 8.54
N PHE A 133 15.44 -10.65 7.28
CA PHE A 133 14.49 -9.79 6.55
C PHE A 133 13.08 -10.35 6.69
N ILE A 134 12.11 -9.51 7.08
CA ILE A 134 10.71 -9.91 7.23
C ILE A 134 9.85 -9.18 6.22
N LEU A 135 9.03 -9.92 5.48
CA LEU A 135 7.96 -9.35 4.66
C LEU A 135 6.66 -9.27 5.45
N HIS A 136 6.17 -8.06 5.68
CA HIS A 136 4.87 -7.77 6.27
C HIS A 136 3.85 -7.50 5.18
N ILE A 137 2.64 -8.06 5.33
CA ILE A 137 1.52 -7.84 4.42
C ILE A 137 0.35 -7.38 5.26
N GLU A 138 -0.22 -6.25 4.90
CA GLU A 138 -1.50 -5.76 5.40
C GLU A 138 -2.51 -5.76 4.24
N PHE A 139 -3.78 -5.98 4.56
CA PHE A 139 -4.89 -5.98 3.59
C PHE A 139 -5.96 -5.01 4.07
N GLU A 140 -6.50 -4.22 3.15
CA GLU A 140 -7.51 -3.20 3.40
C GLU A 140 -8.54 -3.21 2.29
N ASP A 141 -9.82 -3.12 2.65
CA ASP A 141 -10.99 -3.21 1.75
C ASP A 141 -12.16 -2.30 2.19
N ILE A 142 -11.88 -1.21 2.92
CA ILE A 142 -12.91 -0.29 3.43
C ILE A 142 -13.46 0.58 2.31
N TYR A 143 -12.60 1.09 1.41
CA TYR A 143 -13.03 2.09 0.42
C TYR A 143 -13.07 1.60 -1.03
N CYS A 144 -12.25 0.61 -1.41
CA CYS A 144 -12.14 0.12 -2.79
C CYS A 144 -12.20 -1.41 -2.85
N ASP A 145 -11.99 -2.00 -4.03
CA ASP A 145 -12.08 -3.45 -4.30
C ASP A 145 -11.10 -4.30 -3.46
N GLY A 146 -10.24 -3.68 -2.66
CA GLY A 146 -9.30 -4.31 -1.76
C GLY A 146 -7.87 -4.19 -2.25
N ALA A 147 -6.94 -3.91 -1.34
CA ALA A 147 -5.55 -3.77 -1.66
C ALA A 147 -4.64 -4.40 -0.60
N TYR A 148 -3.52 -4.93 -1.07
CA TYR A 148 -2.42 -5.39 -0.24
C TYR A 148 -1.33 -4.34 -0.14
N PHE A 149 -0.75 -4.24 1.06
CA PHE A 149 0.37 -3.38 1.38
C PHE A 149 1.55 -4.25 1.83
N LEU A 150 2.51 -4.46 0.93
CA LEU A 150 3.72 -5.24 1.20
C LEU A 150 4.82 -4.33 1.72
N SER A 151 5.39 -4.61 2.89
CA SER A 151 6.58 -3.92 3.40
C SER A 151 7.67 -4.88 3.84
N VAL A 152 8.91 -4.38 3.89
CA VAL A 152 10.08 -5.15 4.35
C VAL A 152 10.71 -4.50 5.57
N GLY A 153 10.98 -5.31 6.58
CA GLY A 153 11.68 -4.92 7.81
C GLY A 153 12.91 -5.80 8.07
N VAL A 154 13.69 -5.42 9.09
CA VAL A 154 14.85 -6.19 9.58
C VAL A 154 14.59 -6.57 11.04
N ARG A 155 14.93 -7.82 11.42
CA ARG A 155 14.88 -8.33 12.80
C ARG A 155 16.03 -7.81 13.65
#